data_AF-A0A5B8XVP0-F1
#
_entry.id   AF-A0A5B8XVP0-F1
#
_cell.length_a   1.000
_cell.length_b   1.000
_cell.length_c   1.000
_cell.angle_alpha   90.00
_cell.angle_beta   90.00
_cell.angle_gamma   90.00
#
_symmetry.space_group_name_H-M   'P 1'
#
loop_
_entity.id
_entity.type
_entity.pdbx_description
1 polymer ?
#
loop_
_entity_poly.entity_id
_entity_poly.type
_entity_poly.pdbx_seq_one_letter_code
_entity_poly.pdbx_strand_id
1 'polypeptide(L)'
;MLHNAKIPIQIDIGFGDAVTPALDQIEYPTLLDGQPPKLKAYPRYTVVAEKVEAMVKLGLANSRMKDFYDVWLLSKLFTFDGQLLALAFKNTFERRSTTLPLTMPTALSPSFTEGSQKLVQWNAFIRKAKSKIDVPELSVVAEEIAAFVMPVFDSLGMETTFEQAWTSGDGWKRSILATEHF
;
A
#
# COMPACT_ATOMS: atom_id res chain seq x y z
N MET A 1 10.24 38.54 7.16
CA MET A 1 8.81 38.81 6.90
C MET A 1 8.18 37.54 6.32
N LEU A 2 7.64 36.63 7.16
CA LEU A 2 6.98 35.39 6.69
C LEU A 2 5.56 35.63 6.14
N HIS A 3 4.92 36.75 6.49
CA HIS A 3 3.53 37.06 6.19
C HIS A 3 3.21 37.28 4.69
N ASN A 4 4.23 37.36 3.82
CA ASN A 4 4.04 37.53 2.36
C ASN A 4 4.42 36.28 1.54
N ALA A 5 4.80 35.17 2.20
CA ALA A 5 5.15 33.94 1.50
C ALA A 5 3.87 33.30 0.91
N LYS A 6 3.76 33.27 -0.42
CA LYS A 6 2.70 32.53 -1.12
C LYS A 6 3.22 31.12 -1.43
N ILE A 7 2.67 30.12 -0.76
CA ILE A 7 2.96 28.71 -1.03
C ILE A 7 1.84 28.16 -1.92
N PRO A 8 2.11 27.82 -3.19
CA PRO A 8 1.10 27.20 -4.03
C PRO A 8 0.74 25.81 -3.49
N ILE A 9 -0.55 25.52 -3.36
CA ILE A 9 -1.08 24.21 -2.96
C ILE A 9 -1.82 23.62 -4.16
N GLN A 10 -1.44 22.40 -4.54
CA GLN A 10 -2.19 21.59 -5.51
C GLN A 10 -3.10 20.62 -4.76
N ILE A 11 -4.36 20.52 -5.20
CA ILE A 11 -5.36 19.60 -4.62
C ILE A 11 -5.86 18.72 -5.76
N ASP A 12 -5.63 17.42 -5.64
CA ASP A 12 -6.17 16.41 -6.55
C ASP A 12 -7.39 15.75 -5.88
N ILE A 13 -8.51 15.65 -6.60
CA ILE A 13 -9.78 15.13 -6.07
C ILE A 13 -10.19 13.89 -6.88
N GLY A 14 -10.17 12.73 -6.22
CA GLY A 14 -10.66 11.46 -6.76
C GLY A 14 -12.07 11.15 -6.28
N PHE A 15 -12.86 10.46 -7.10
CA PHE A 15 -14.23 10.06 -6.77
C PHE A 15 -14.45 8.59 -7.07
N GLY A 16 -15.28 7.96 -6.24
CA GLY A 16 -15.87 6.66 -6.53
C GLY A 16 -15.04 5.46 -6.10
N ASP A 17 -13.91 5.61 -5.43
CA ASP A 17 -13.18 4.47 -4.86
C ASP A 17 -13.94 3.83 -3.69
N ALA A 18 -13.76 2.51 -3.52
CA ALA A 18 -14.26 1.80 -2.36
C ALA A 18 -13.31 2.03 -1.18
N VAL A 19 -13.84 2.49 -0.06
CA VAL A 19 -13.05 2.79 1.14
C VAL A 19 -13.25 1.68 2.16
N THR A 20 -12.20 0.97 2.53
CA THR A 20 -12.25 -0.15 3.48
C THR A 20 -11.02 -0.14 4.39
N PRO A 21 -11.19 -0.06 5.73
CA PRO A 21 -12.43 0.17 6.48
C PRO A 21 -13.05 1.55 6.21
N ALA A 22 -14.06 1.97 6.99
CA ALA A 22 -14.52 3.36 6.96
C ALA A 22 -13.38 4.35 7.28
N LEU A 23 -13.55 5.61 6.87
CA LEU A 23 -12.56 6.67 7.12
C LEU A 23 -12.27 6.83 8.61
N ASP A 24 -10.99 6.83 8.98
CA ASP A 24 -10.55 7.12 10.34
C ASP A 24 -10.37 8.63 10.54
N GLN A 25 -10.75 9.15 11.70
CA GLN A 25 -10.36 10.50 12.11
C GLN A 25 -8.95 10.48 12.70
N ILE A 26 -8.08 11.35 12.20
CA ILE A 26 -6.74 11.56 12.73
C ILE A 26 -6.60 12.98 13.25
N GLU A 27 -5.77 13.15 14.27
CA GLU A 27 -5.26 14.45 14.69
C GLU A 27 -3.94 14.71 13.97
N TYR A 28 -3.87 15.80 13.21
CA TYR A 28 -2.67 16.12 12.45
C TYR A 28 -1.73 17.02 13.28
N PRO A 29 -0.41 16.77 13.28
CA PRO A 29 0.53 17.58 14.04
C PRO A 29 0.51 19.05 13.63
N THR A 30 0.53 19.95 14.60
CA THR A 30 0.59 21.40 14.36
C THR A 30 2.03 21.90 14.41
N LEU A 31 2.34 22.88 13.54
CA LEU A 31 3.63 23.59 13.57
C LEU A 31 3.63 24.75 14.58
N LEU A 32 2.45 25.25 14.94
CA LEU A 32 2.25 26.35 15.88
C LEU A 32 1.42 25.86 17.07
N ASP A 33 1.49 26.60 18.17
CA ASP A 33 0.65 26.35 19.35
C ASP A 33 -0.83 26.46 18.97
N GLY A 34 -1.59 25.39 19.22
CA GLY A 34 -3.00 25.30 18.86
C GLY A 34 -3.55 23.89 19.01
N GLN A 35 -4.87 23.76 18.98
CA GLN A 35 -5.52 22.45 18.98
C GLN A 35 -5.22 21.73 17.65
N PRO A 36 -4.80 20.45 17.66
CA PRO A 36 -4.58 19.68 16.45
C PRO A 36 -5.85 19.63 15.59
N PRO A 37 -5.76 19.94 14.28
CA PRO A 37 -6.90 19.77 13.39
C PRO A 37 -7.25 18.29 13.26
N LYS A 38 -8.56 18.01 13.29
CA LYS A 38 -9.11 16.67 13.07
C LYS A 38 -9.41 16.49 11.60
N LEU A 39 -8.74 15.54 10.95
CA LEU A 39 -8.88 15.24 9.53
C LEU A 39 -9.46 13.83 9.35
N LYS A 40 -10.25 13.63 8.30
CA LYS A 40 -10.58 12.27 7.84
C LYS A 40 -9.43 11.76 6.98
N ALA A 41 -8.78 10.70 7.42
CA ALA A 41 -7.69 10.07 6.71
C ALA A 41 -8.20 8.90 5.87
N TYR A 42 -7.57 8.72 4.71
CA TYR A 42 -7.79 7.52 3.92
C TYR A 42 -7.14 6.32 4.61
N PRO A 43 -7.87 5.21 4.84
CA PRO A 43 -7.31 4.06 5.53
C PRO A 43 -6.14 3.46 4.76
N ARG A 44 -5.09 3.07 5.48
CA ARG A 44 -3.91 2.44 4.89
C ARG A 44 -4.24 1.17 4.10
N TYR A 45 -5.26 0.42 4.52
CA TYR A 45 -5.76 -0.76 3.82
C TYR A 45 -6.21 -0.42 2.39
N THR A 46 -7.05 0.61 2.25
CA THR A 46 -7.47 1.10 0.93
C THR A 46 -6.29 1.61 0.10
N VAL A 47 -5.36 2.36 0.71
CA VAL A 47 -4.16 2.85 -0.01
C VAL A 47 -3.35 1.69 -0.58
N VAL A 48 -3.12 0.63 0.20
CA VAL A 48 -2.41 -0.57 -0.27
C VAL A 48 -3.22 -1.26 -1.37
N ALA A 49 -4.52 -1.47 -1.17
CA ALA A 49 -5.40 -2.15 -2.13
C ALA A 49 -5.39 -1.48 -3.51
N GLU A 50 -5.50 -0.15 -3.55
CA GLU A 50 -5.49 0.61 -4.80
C GLU A 50 -4.16 0.56 -5.54
N LYS A 51 -3.05 0.60 -4.80
CA LYS A 51 -1.70 0.53 -5.37
C LYS A 51 -1.42 -0.86 -5.94
N VAL A 52 -1.79 -1.90 -5.20
CA VAL A 52 -1.64 -3.28 -5.64
C VAL A 52 -2.57 -3.58 -6.82
N GLU A 53 -3.81 -3.08 -6.81
CA GLU A 53 -4.71 -3.16 -7.96
C GLU A 53 -4.09 -2.52 -9.20
N ALA A 54 -3.49 -1.33 -9.07
CA ALA A 54 -2.80 -0.68 -10.17
C ALA A 54 -1.59 -1.50 -10.67
N MET A 55 -0.85 -2.17 -9.77
CA MET A 55 0.23 -3.09 -10.15
C MET A 55 -0.27 -4.27 -10.98
N VAL A 56 -1.38 -4.88 -10.56
CA VAL A 56 -2.00 -5.99 -11.28
C VAL A 56 -2.52 -5.52 -12.65
N LYS A 57 -3.30 -4.43 -12.67
CA LYS A 57 -3.95 -3.91 -13.88
C LYS A 57 -2.96 -3.46 -14.95
N LEU A 58 -1.88 -2.79 -14.56
CA LEU A 58 -0.89 -2.27 -15.52
C LEU A 58 0.11 -3.33 -15.98
N GLY A 59 0.36 -4.38 -15.19
CA GLY A 59 1.27 -5.47 -15.52
C GLY A 59 2.65 -4.97 -16.01
N LEU A 60 3.11 -5.50 -17.15
CA LEU A 60 4.40 -5.12 -17.75
C LEU A 60 4.51 -3.64 -18.11
N ALA A 61 3.41 -2.98 -18.44
CA ALA A 61 3.41 -1.56 -18.80
C ALA A 61 3.55 -0.63 -17.58
N ASN A 62 3.53 -1.18 -16.35
CA ASN A 62 3.55 -0.38 -15.14
C ASN A 62 4.83 0.45 -14.99
N SER A 63 4.70 1.78 -14.98
CA SER A 63 5.79 2.74 -14.75
C SER A 63 5.67 3.50 -13.42
N ARG A 64 4.67 3.16 -12.59
CA ARG A 64 4.37 3.83 -11.32
C ARG A 64 5.26 3.33 -10.19
N MET A 65 6.56 3.60 -10.29
CA MET A 65 7.56 3.16 -9.29
C MET A 65 7.24 3.64 -7.87
N LYS A 66 6.58 4.79 -7.73
CA LYS A 66 6.12 5.31 -6.43
C LYS A 66 5.17 4.33 -5.72
N ASP A 67 4.34 3.60 -6.45
CA ASP A 67 3.39 2.66 -5.83
C ASP A 67 4.11 1.47 -5.18
N PHE A 68 5.19 0.98 -5.78
CA PHE A 68 6.04 -0.06 -5.18
C PHE A 68 6.68 0.45 -3.88
N TYR A 69 7.27 1.63 -3.94
CA TYR A 69 7.87 2.26 -2.76
C TYR A 69 6.85 2.48 -1.64
N ASP A 70 5.67 3.01 -1.96
CA ASP A 70 4.63 3.30 -0.97
C ASP A 70 4.11 2.00 -0.33
N VAL A 71 3.81 0.94 -1.09
CA VAL A 71 3.33 -0.33 -0.53
C VAL A 71 4.41 -0.98 0.34
N TRP A 72 5.64 -1.02 -0.15
CA TRP A 72 6.79 -1.52 0.62
C TRP A 72 6.95 -0.74 1.93
N LEU A 73 6.99 0.59 1.86
CA LEU A 73 7.14 1.43 3.04
C LEU A 73 5.99 1.24 4.04
N LEU A 74 4.75 1.16 3.55
CA LEU A 74 3.58 0.91 4.40
C LEU A 74 3.69 -0.45 5.12
N SER A 75 4.16 -1.50 4.43
CA SER A 75 4.41 -2.82 5.03
C SER A 75 5.50 -2.79 6.11
N LYS A 76 6.44 -1.85 6.03
CA LYS A 76 7.51 -1.65 7.02
C LYS A 76 7.12 -0.73 8.18
N LEU A 77 6.12 0.13 8.00
CA LEU A 77 5.72 1.11 9.04
C LEU A 77 4.51 0.66 9.86
N PHE A 78 3.67 -0.21 9.32
CA PHE A 78 2.38 -0.52 9.93
C PHE A 78 2.14 -2.03 10.04
N THR A 79 1.29 -2.38 11.01
CA THR A 79 0.67 -3.70 11.09
C THR A 79 -0.61 -3.74 10.24
N PHE A 80 -0.92 -4.92 9.73
CA PHE A 80 -2.15 -5.16 8.96
C PHE A 80 -2.87 -6.39 9.48
N ASP A 81 -4.16 -6.26 9.73
CA ASP A 81 -5.05 -7.40 9.92
C ASP A 81 -5.34 -8.05 8.57
N GLY A 82 -5.17 -9.37 8.49
CA GLY A 82 -5.28 -10.13 7.26
C GLY A 82 -6.69 -10.14 6.68
N GLN A 83 -7.72 -10.23 7.53
CA GLN A 83 -9.12 -10.24 7.08
C GLN A 83 -9.51 -8.86 6.54
N LEU A 84 -9.08 -7.80 7.22
CA LEU A 84 -9.37 -6.44 6.79
C LEU A 84 -8.64 -6.07 5.49
N LEU A 85 -7.40 -6.54 5.32
CA LEU A 85 -6.67 -6.37 4.07
C LEU A 85 -7.29 -7.18 2.93
N ALA A 86 -7.72 -8.42 3.18
CA ALA A 86 -8.45 -9.23 2.21
C ALA A 86 -9.75 -8.55 1.77
N LEU A 87 -10.51 -7.97 2.72
CA LEU A 87 -11.74 -7.23 2.41
C LEU A 87 -11.45 -5.98 1.57
N ALA A 88 -10.39 -5.23 1.90
CA ALA A 88 -9.98 -4.06 1.12
C ALA A 88 -9.58 -4.45 -0.32
N PHE A 89 -8.81 -5.53 -0.48
CA PHE A 89 -8.48 -6.06 -1.81
C PHE A 89 -9.73 -6.43 -2.59
N LYS A 90 -10.63 -7.24 -2.01
CA LYS A 90 -11.89 -7.62 -2.67
C LYS A 90 -12.68 -6.40 -3.14
N ASN A 91 -12.95 -5.46 -2.23
CA ASN A 91 -13.77 -4.29 -2.51
C ASN A 91 -13.14 -3.38 -3.57
N THR A 92 -11.83 -3.13 -3.49
CA THR A 92 -11.13 -2.28 -4.47
C THR A 92 -11.07 -2.94 -5.85
N PHE A 93 -10.76 -4.23 -5.93
CA PHE A 93 -10.67 -4.95 -7.19
C PHE A 93 -12.04 -5.08 -7.88
N GLU A 94 -13.11 -5.40 -7.14
CA GLU A 94 -14.49 -5.37 -7.65
C GLU A 94 -14.84 -3.97 -8.17
N ARG A 95 -14.59 -2.94 -7.36
CA ARG A 95 -14.96 -1.56 -7.69
C ARG A 95 -14.28 -1.06 -8.96
N ARG A 96 -13.02 -1.46 -9.18
CA ARG A 96 -12.21 -1.08 -10.36
C ARG A 96 -12.31 -2.07 -11.52
N SER A 97 -13.13 -3.12 -11.36
CA SER A 97 -13.36 -4.18 -12.34
C SER A 97 -12.06 -4.86 -12.79
N THR A 98 -11.17 -5.10 -11.83
CA THR A 98 -9.90 -5.80 -12.04
C THR A 98 -10.02 -7.18 -11.38
N THR A 99 -9.72 -8.24 -12.14
CA THR A 99 -9.76 -9.61 -11.60
C THR A 99 -8.66 -9.81 -10.56
N LEU A 100 -8.98 -10.44 -9.43
CA LEU A 100 -7.99 -10.82 -8.43
C LEU A 100 -6.99 -11.83 -9.04
N PRO A 101 -5.68 -11.63 -8.84
CA PRO A 101 -4.67 -12.53 -9.39
C PRO A 101 -4.69 -13.87 -8.65
N LEU A 102 -4.77 -14.99 -9.39
CA LEU A 102 -4.63 -16.35 -8.84
C LEU A 102 -3.17 -16.82 -8.76
N THR A 103 -2.26 -16.06 -9.36
CA THR A 103 -0.83 -16.32 -9.40
C THR A 103 -0.09 -15.01 -9.19
N MET A 104 1.23 -15.07 -8.95
CA MET A 104 2.05 -13.87 -8.80
C MET A 104 1.81 -12.85 -9.93
N PRO A 105 1.43 -11.59 -9.60
CA PRO A 105 1.27 -10.54 -10.60
C PRO A 105 2.58 -10.31 -11.36
N THR A 106 2.50 -10.08 -12.67
CA THR A 106 3.69 -9.85 -13.50
C THR A 106 4.54 -8.69 -12.99
N ALA A 107 3.90 -7.65 -12.45
CA ALA A 107 4.58 -6.49 -11.86
C ALA A 107 5.49 -6.83 -10.66
N LEU A 108 5.29 -7.97 -10.00
CA LEU A 108 6.11 -8.45 -8.88
C LEU A 108 7.07 -9.58 -9.29
N SER A 109 7.09 -9.97 -10.57
CA SER A 109 7.90 -11.08 -11.05
C SER A 109 9.35 -10.66 -11.36
N PRO A 110 10.32 -11.61 -11.30
CA PRO A 110 11.70 -11.35 -11.71
C PRO A 110 11.81 -10.76 -13.12
N SER A 111 11.00 -11.26 -14.06
CA SER A 111 10.98 -10.76 -15.45
C SER A 111 10.63 -9.27 -15.58
N PHE A 112 9.87 -8.73 -14.61
CA PHE A 112 9.58 -7.30 -14.54
C PHE A 112 10.73 -6.56 -13.86
N THR A 113 11.18 -7.03 -12.69
CA THR A 113 12.13 -6.30 -11.85
C THR A 113 13.54 -6.26 -12.44
N GLU A 114 13.93 -7.28 -13.21
CA GLU A 114 15.22 -7.37 -13.90
C GLU A 114 15.23 -6.64 -15.24
N GLY A 115 14.07 -6.16 -15.72
CA GLY A 115 13.97 -5.40 -16.95
C GLY A 115 14.78 -4.11 -16.86
N SER A 116 15.72 -3.91 -17.79
CA SER A 116 16.63 -2.75 -17.81
C SER A 116 15.90 -1.41 -17.71
N GLN A 117 14.75 -1.28 -18.38
CA GLN A 117 13.92 -0.08 -18.30
C GLN A 117 13.32 0.14 -16.90
N LYS A 118 12.90 -0.93 -16.20
CA LYS A 118 12.32 -0.83 -14.85
C LYS A 118 13.38 -0.43 -13.83
N LEU A 119 14.58 -0.97 -13.94
CA LEU A 119 15.72 -0.56 -13.12
C LEU A 119 16.04 0.94 -13.31
N VAL A 120 16.03 1.45 -14.55
CA VAL A 120 16.20 2.88 -14.82
C VAL A 120 15.09 3.72 -14.18
N GLN A 121 13.83 3.29 -14.30
CA GLN A 121 12.68 3.99 -13.71
C GLN A 121 12.78 4.01 -12.18
N TRP A 122 13.11 2.89 -11.55
CA TRP A 122 13.26 2.76 -10.10
C TRP A 122 14.37 3.67 -9.57
N ASN A 123 15.56 3.58 -10.14
CA ASN A 123 16.71 4.39 -9.71
C ASN A 123 16.47 5.88 -9.90
N ALA A 124 15.79 6.28 -10.98
CA ALA A 124 15.39 7.66 -11.19
C ALA A 124 14.37 8.15 -10.14
N PHE A 125 13.40 7.30 -9.78
CA PHE A 125 12.43 7.60 -8.74
C PHE A 125 13.09 7.75 -7.36
N ILE A 126 13.92 6.79 -6.93
CA ILE A 126 14.59 6.82 -5.61
C ILE A 126 15.48 8.06 -5.47
N ARG A 127 16.26 8.38 -6.50
CA ARG A 127 17.08 9.60 -6.53
C ARG A 127 16.24 10.87 -6.36
N LYS A 128 15.05 10.92 -6.97
CA LYS A 128 14.13 12.07 -6.86
C LYS A 128 13.42 12.12 -5.50
N ALA A 129 13.06 10.97 -4.94
CA ALA A 129 12.36 10.88 -3.66
C ALA A 129 13.18 11.42 -2.48
N LYS A 130 14.51 11.52 -2.61
CA LYS A 130 15.44 11.96 -1.54
C LYS A 130 15.15 11.23 -0.22
N SER A 131 14.90 9.92 -0.32
CA SER A 131 14.57 9.10 0.82
C SER A 131 15.69 9.20 1.88
N LYS A 132 15.30 9.40 3.14
CA LYS A 132 16.24 9.37 4.28
C LYS A 132 16.50 7.96 4.79
N ILE A 133 15.74 6.99 4.29
CA ILE A 133 15.91 5.57 4.59
C ILE A 133 16.59 4.90 3.41
N ASP A 134 17.42 3.91 3.71
CA ASP A 134 18.01 3.05 2.70
C ASP A 134 16.90 2.23 2.04
N VAL A 135 16.79 2.36 0.72
CA VAL A 135 15.73 1.71 -0.05
C VAL A 135 16.37 0.59 -0.85
N PRO A 136 15.91 -0.68 -0.69
CA PRO A 136 16.46 -1.80 -1.44
C PRO A 136 16.29 -1.68 -2.95
N GLU A 137 16.94 -2.58 -3.67
CA GLU A 137 16.73 -2.77 -5.10
C GLU A 137 15.29 -3.17 -5.42
N LEU A 138 14.84 -2.88 -6.64
CA LEU A 138 13.45 -3.13 -7.07
C LEU A 138 13.04 -4.60 -6.91
N SER A 139 13.95 -5.53 -7.18
CA SER A 139 13.72 -6.98 -6.98
C SER A 139 13.40 -7.30 -5.52
N VAL A 140 14.23 -6.84 -4.59
CA VAL A 140 14.04 -7.04 -3.14
C VAL A 140 12.73 -6.39 -2.69
N VAL A 141 12.44 -5.17 -3.16
CA VAL A 141 11.17 -4.50 -2.87
C VAL A 141 9.97 -5.32 -3.37
N ALA A 142 10.03 -5.85 -4.59
CA ALA A 142 8.96 -6.67 -5.15
C ALA A 142 8.78 -7.99 -4.41
N GLU A 143 9.88 -8.65 -4.01
CA GLU A 143 9.85 -9.88 -3.20
C GLU A 143 9.18 -9.64 -1.84
N GLU A 144 9.51 -8.56 -1.16
CA GLU A 144 8.90 -8.21 0.12
C GLU A 144 7.43 -7.83 -0.03
N ILE A 145 7.07 -7.11 -1.10
CA ILE A 145 5.66 -6.85 -1.42
C ILE A 145 4.94 -8.18 -1.70
N ALA A 146 5.55 -9.10 -2.46
CA ALA A 146 4.96 -10.40 -2.74
C ALA A 146 4.73 -11.21 -1.46
N ALA A 147 5.70 -11.25 -0.54
CA ALA A 147 5.56 -11.88 0.76
C ALA A 147 4.42 -11.27 1.60
N PHE A 148 4.19 -9.96 1.45
CA PHE A 148 3.10 -9.26 2.11
C PHE A 148 1.73 -9.54 1.47
N VAL A 149 1.61 -9.51 0.13
CA VAL A 149 0.29 -9.53 -0.55
C VAL A 149 -0.16 -10.92 -1.02
N MET A 150 0.76 -11.82 -1.39
CA MET A 150 0.40 -13.10 -1.99
C MET A 150 -0.40 -14.01 -1.04
N PRO A 151 -0.04 -14.17 0.26
CA PRO A 151 -0.83 -14.98 1.18
C PRO A 151 -2.30 -14.51 1.29
N VAL A 152 -2.53 -13.20 1.16
CA VAL A 152 -3.87 -12.61 1.17
C VAL A 152 -4.62 -12.97 -0.13
N PHE A 153 -3.97 -12.86 -1.30
CA PHE A 153 -4.57 -13.28 -2.57
C PHE A 153 -4.87 -14.77 -2.61
N ASP A 154 -3.97 -15.61 -2.10
CA ASP A 154 -4.17 -17.06 -2.03
C ASP A 154 -5.40 -17.39 -1.17
N SER A 155 -5.55 -16.72 -0.02
CA SER A 155 -6.74 -16.92 0.82
C SER A 155 -8.05 -16.53 0.11
N LEU A 156 -8.04 -15.42 -0.64
CA LEU A 156 -9.19 -14.96 -1.42
C LEU A 156 -9.50 -15.92 -2.57
N GLY A 157 -8.49 -16.45 -3.26
CA GLY A 157 -8.65 -17.41 -4.35
C GLY A 157 -9.16 -18.79 -3.88
N MET A 158 -8.83 -19.17 -2.63
CA MET A 158 -9.33 -20.39 -2.00
C MET A 158 -10.65 -20.19 -1.24
N GLU A 159 -11.19 -18.97 -1.21
CA GLU A 159 -12.38 -18.60 -0.43
C GLU A 159 -12.26 -18.94 1.07
N THR A 160 -11.07 -18.75 1.63
CA THR A 160 -10.76 -19.01 3.06
C THR A 160 -10.55 -17.73 3.86
N THR A 161 -10.77 -17.79 5.17
CA THR A 161 -10.49 -16.67 6.07
C THR A 161 -8.98 -16.54 6.32
N PHE A 162 -8.47 -15.32 6.24
CA PHE A 162 -7.05 -15.04 6.49
C PHE A 162 -6.80 -14.48 7.90
N GLU A 163 -6.75 -15.36 8.89
CA GLU A 163 -6.64 -15.03 10.33
C GLU A 163 -5.19 -14.77 10.78
N GLN A 164 -4.46 -13.98 10.01
CA GLN A 164 -3.08 -13.59 10.32
C GLN A 164 -2.97 -12.08 10.46
N ALA A 165 -1.97 -11.65 11.22
CA ALA A 165 -1.59 -10.25 11.33
C ALA A 165 -0.17 -10.07 10.78
N TRP A 166 0.00 -9.07 9.92
CA TRP A 166 1.31 -8.66 9.43
C TRP A 166 1.97 -7.77 10.46
N THR A 167 3.19 -8.11 10.85
CA THR A 167 4.03 -7.26 11.68
C THR A 167 5.29 -6.88 10.91
N SER A 168 5.64 -5.59 10.94
CA SER A 168 6.84 -5.11 10.26
C SER A 168 8.08 -5.87 10.74
N GLY A 169 8.86 -6.39 9.79
CA GLY A 169 10.08 -7.18 10.05
C GLY A 169 9.83 -8.65 10.39
N ASP A 170 8.60 -9.02 10.74
CA ASP A 170 8.23 -10.33 11.28
C ASP A 170 7.35 -11.15 10.33
N GLY A 171 6.74 -10.49 9.34
CA GLY A 171 5.85 -11.11 8.37
C GLY A 171 4.46 -11.41 8.94
N TRP A 172 3.75 -12.33 8.27
CA TRP A 172 2.44 -12.82 8.72
C TRP A 172 2.60 -13.82 9.87
N LYS A 173 1.91 -13.57 10.97
CA LYS A 173 1.81 -14.47 12.12
C LYS A 173 0.35 -14.70 12.46
N ARG A 174 0.00 -15.89 12.97
CA ARG A 174 -1.37 -16.18 13.40
C ARG A 174 -1.80 -15.18 14.47
N SER A 175 -2.95 -14.54 14.26
CA SER A 175 -3.50 -13.64 15.28
C SER A 175 -3.93 -14.46 16.50
N ILE A 176 -3.41 -14.14 17.69
CA ILE A 176 -3.73 -14.87 18.94
C ILE A 176 -5.08 -14.42 19.52
N LEU A 177 -5.75 -13.43 18.93
CA LEU A 177 -6.97 -12.85 19.51
C LEU A 177 -8.24 -13.43 18.89
N ALA A 178 -8.71 -14.55 19.46
CA ALA A 178 -10.12 -14.93 19.47
C ALA A 178 -10.43 -15.97 20.55
N THR A 179 -10.27 -15.63 21.85
CA THR A 179 -11.15 -16.18 22.91
C THR A 179 -11.18 -15.25 24.12
N GLU A 180 -11.73 -14.05 24.00
CA GLU A 180 -12.39 -13.42 25.16
C GLU A 180 -13.68 -12.75 24.67
N HIS A 181 -14.78 -13.50 24.79
CA HIS A 181 -16.10 -12.92 24.98
C HIS A 181 -16.08 -12.14 26.29
N PHE A 182 -16.47 -10.87 26.28
CA PHE A 182 -17.42 -10.27 27.23
C PHE A 182 -18.08 -9.05 26.59
#